data_AF-A0A3N2DCL4-F1
#
_entry.id   AF-A0A3N2DCL4-F1
#
_cell.length_a   1.000
_cell.length_b   1.000
_cell.length_c   1.000
_cell.angle_alpha   90.00
_cell.angle_beta   90.00
_cell.angle_gamma   90.00
#
_symmetry.space_group_name_H-M   'P 1'
#
loop_
_entity.id
_entity.type
_entity.pdbx_description
1 polymer ?
#
loop_
_entity_poly.entity_id
_entity_poly.type
_entity_poly.pdbx_seq_one_letter_code
_entity_poly.pdbx_strand_id
1 'polypeptide(L)'
;MSFDQRVLEVRDQLLALGSGAGGAVEEASGRLALALEPALRLALQRTLSDAADALREQLAEVATVEVRLEDGEPVIVAVPRVRVDPRDEDPAASHLPPTSVLPVMAPPFTTPPAQAAPEPVDEEVEAGVTRFTLRLPQHLKLRIDAAATGVGLSVNSWMVRAAELALTDTTPRSTQRAGNRLTGWIG
;
A
#
# COMPACT_ATOMS: atom_id res chain seq x y z
N MET A 1 7.74 -13.52 -4.66
CA MET A 1 7.57 -14.96 -4.37
C MET A 1 6.34 -15.08 -3.48
N SER A 2 5.29 -15.73 -3.96
CA SER A 2 4.03 -15.88 -3.21
C SER A 2 4.24 -16.87 -2.06
N PHE A 3 3.55 -16.63 -0.94
CA PHE A 3 3.58 -17.46 0.26
C PHE A 3 3.03 -18.86 -0.03
N ASP A 4 1.93 -18.95 -0.79
CA ASP A 4 1.36 -20.21 -1.24
C ASP A 4 2.32 -21.04 -2.09
N GLN A 5 3.13 -20.40 -2.93
CA GLN A 5 4.14 -21.12 -3.71
C GLN A 5 5.14 -21.88 -2.82
N ARG A 6 5.53 -21.30 -1.67
CA ARG A 6 6.45 -21.96 -0.73
C ARG A 6 5.80 -23.12 0.01
N VAL A 7 4.52 -22.98 0.38
CA VAL A 7 3.77 -24.08 1.01
C VAL A 7 3.63 -25.25 0.04
N LEU A 8 3.31 -24.96 -1.23
CA LEU A 8 3.24 -25.96 -2.29
C LEU A 8 4.60 -26.61 -2.57
N GLU A 9 5.69 -25.85 -2.52
CA GLU A 9 7.04 -26.39 -2.70
C GLU A 9 7.42 -27.39 -1.61
N VAL A 10 7.12 -27.08 -0.34
CA VAL A 10 7.36 -28.02 0.77
C VAL A 10 6.50 -29.27 0.62
N ARG A 11 5.25 -29.13 0.16
CA ARG A 11 4.35 -30.25 -0.11
C ARG A 11 4.92 -31.17 -1.20
N ASP A 12 5.35 -30.58 -2.32
CA ASP A 12 5.91 -31.32 -3.45
C ASP A 12 7.23 -32.02 -3.07
N GLN A 13 8.06 -31.38 -2.23
CA GLN A 13 9.25 -32.02 -1.67
C GLN A 13 8.89 -33.24 -0.80
N LEU A 14 7.85 -33.14 0.03
CA LEU A 14 7.39 -34.24 0.89
C LEU A 14 6.88 -35.43 0.05
N LEU A 15 6.15 -35.16 -1.02
CA LEU A 15 5.70 -36.18 -1.98
C LEU A 15 6.87 -36.80 -2.75
N ALA A 16 7.83 -35.98 -3.20
CA ALA A 16 9.01 -36.45 -3.90
C ALA A 16 9.87 -37.39 -3.03
N LEU A 17 10.00 -37.11 -1.73
CA LEU A 17 10.70 -37.99 -0.78
C LEU A 17 9.98 -39.32 -0.55
N GLY A 18 8.64 -39.35 -0.63
CA GLY A 18 7.85 -40.57 -0.51
C GLY A 18 7.87 -41.44 -1.78
N SER A 19 8.14 -40.84 -2.94
CA SER A 19 8.11 -41.53 -4.23
C SER A 19 9.15 -42.66 -4.31
N GLY A 20 8.72 -43.85 -4.75
CA GLY A 20 9.63 -45.00 -4.91
C GLY A 20 9.98 -45.73 -3.60
N ALA A 21 9.47 -45.27 -2.45
CA ALA A 21 9.63 -45.96 -1.16
C ALA A 21 8.56 -47.07 -0.92
N GLY A 22 7.63 -47.24 -1.87
CA GLY A 22 6.54 -48.23 -1.84
C GLY A 22 5.18 -47.63 -1.48
N GLY A 23 4.09 -48.28 -1.93
CA GLY A 23 2.74 -47.70 -1.93
C GLY A 23 2.21 -47.25 -0.56
N ALA A 24 2.58 -47.93 0.53
CA ALA A 24 2.18 -47.52 1.87
C ALA A 24 2.84 -46.19 2.31
N VAL A 25 4.08 -45.94 1.89
CA VAL A 25 4.81 -44.70 2.20
C VAL A 25 4.31 -43.56 1.33
N GLU A 26 3.98 -43.84 0.07
CA GLU A 26 3.35 -42.86 -0.84
C GLU A 26 1.95 -42.44 -0.33
N GLU A 27 1.12 -43.38 0.14
CA GLU A 27 -0.17 -43.03 0.76
C GLU A 27 0.00 -42.22 2.04
N ALA A 28 0.94 -42.60 2.90
CA ALA A 28 1.19 -41.90 4.16
C ALA A 28 1.70 -40.48 3.93
N SER A 29 2.65 -40.29 3.00
CA SER A 29 3.18 -38.97 2.64
C SER A 29 2.10 -38.08 2.02
N GLY A 30 1.22 -38.61 1.16
CA GLY A 30 0.07 -37.88 0.63
C GLY A 30 -0.90 -37.40 1.72
N ARG A 31 -1.25 -38.27 2.68
CA ARG A 31 -2.13 -37.90 3.80
C ARG A 31 -1.49 -36.87 4.73
N LEU A 32 -0.20 -37.02 5.03
CA LEU A 32 0.56 -36.08 5.84
C LEU A 32 0.67 -34.71 5.17
N ALA A 33 0.96 -34.68 3.87
CA ALA A 33 1.03 -33.45 3.07
C ALA A 33 -0.26 -32.64 3.17
N LEU A 34 -1.42 -33.29 3.04
CA LEU A 34 -2.73 -32.64 3.18
C LEU A 34 -3.02 -32.19 4.62
N ALA A 35 -2.60 -32.96 5.62
CA ALA A 35 -2.86 -32.65 7.03
C ALA A 35 -1.93 -31.55 7.59
N LEU A 36 -0.70 -31.44 7.06
CA LEU A 36 0.31 -30.48 7.51
C LEU A 36 0.13 -29.08 6.91
N GLU A 37 -0.53 -28.97 5.75
CA GLU A 37 -0.69 -27.69 5.04
C GLU A 37 -1.29 -26.57 5.91
N PRO A 38 -2.41 -26.77 6.66
CA PRO A 38 -2.97 -25.72 7.50
C PRO A 38 -2.05 -25.31 8.66
N ALA A 39 -1.35 -26.29 9.25
CA ALA A 39 -0.45 -26.07 10.37
C ALA A 39 0.82 -25.32 9.93
N LEU A 40 1.38 -25.69 8.77
CA LEU A 40 2.54 -25.02 8.18
C LEU A 40 2.20 -23.58 7.79
N ARG A 41 1.03 -23.36 7.16
CA ARG A 41 0.54 -22.01 6.84
C ARG A 41 0.45 -21.14 8.09
N LEU A 42 -0.17 -21.64 9.15
CA LEU A 42 -0.30 -20.88 10.41
C LEU A 42 1.07 -20.59 11.06
N ALA A 43 1.98 -21.57 11.06
CA ALA A 43 3.33 -21.38 11.63
C ALA A 43 4.11 -20.29 10.87
N LEU A 44 4.09 -20.31 9.54
CA LEU A 44 4.76 -19.30 8.72
C LEU A 44 4.14 -17.91 8.89
N GLN A 45 2.81 -17.81 9.00
CA GLN A 45 2.13 -16.54 9.27
C GLN A 45 2.55 -15.93 10.62
N ARG A 46 2.71 -16.76 11.66
CA ARG A 46 3.20 -16.32 12.97
C ARG A 46 4.64 -15.82 12.88
N THR A 47 5.53 -16.59 12.27
CA THR A 47 6.94 -16.19 12.09
C THR A 47 7.07 -14.90 11.28
N LEU A 48 6.25 -14.69 10.24
CA LEU A 48 6.23 -13.43 9.49
C LEU A 48 5.75 -12.26 10.34
N SER A 49 4.77 -12.48 11.23
CA SER A 49 4.30 -11.44 12.16
C SER A 49 5.39 -11.06 13.16
N ASP A 50 6.05 -12.04 13.77
CA ASP A 50 7.17 -11.81 14.69
C ASP A 50 8.33 -11.08 14.00
N ALA A 51 8.65 -11.46 12.75
CA ALA A 51 9.67 -10.79 11.94
C ALA A 51 9.29 -9.35 11.59
N ALA A 52 8.01 -9.10 11.29
CA ALA A 52 7.53 -7.75 11.02
C ALA A 52 7.61 -6.86 12.27
N ASP A 53 7.34 -7.40 13.47
CA ASP A 53 7.50 -6.66 14.72
C ASP A 53 8.95 -6.29 14.99
N ALA A 54 9.89 -7.22 14.76
CA ALA A 54 11.32 -6.92 14.85
C ALA A 54 11.74 -5.81 13.85
N LEU A 55 11.22 -5.86 12.62
CA LEU A 55 11.49 -4.83 11.61
C LEU A 55 10.87 -3.47 11.96
N ARG A 56 9.69 -3.43 12.58
CA ARG A 56 9.06 -2.19 13.06
C ARG A 56 9.92 -1.47 14.08
N GLU A 57 10.56 -2.21 14.98
CA GLU A 57 11.48 -1.65 15.98
C GLU A 57 12.75 -1.10 15.31
N GLN A 58 13.35 -1.86 14.39
CA GLN A 58 14.57 -1.43 13.69
C GLN A 58 14.35 -0.24 12.75
N LEU A 59 13.17 -0.14 12.14
CA LEU A 59 12.85 0.90 11.15
C LEU A 59 11.99 2.02 11.72
N ALA A 60 11.77 2.07 13.03
CA ALA A 60 10.88 3.04 13.69
C ALA A 60 11.15 4.50 13.31
N GLU A 61 12.40 4.84 13.02
CA GLU A 61 12.82 6.20 12.65
C GLU A 61 12.65 6.55 11.16
N VAL A 62 12.56 5.55 10.27
CA VAL A 62 12.65 5.72 8.81
C VAL A 62 11.34 5.34 8.12
N ALA A 63 10.66 4.30 8.60
CA ALA A 63 9.46 3.77 7.97
C ALA A 63 8.50 3.15 9.01
N THR A 64 7.24 3.04 8.63
CA THR A 64 6.26 2.20 9.33
C THR A 64 6.12 0.92 8.52
N VAL A 65 6.38 -0.23 9.14
CA VAL A 65 6.22 -1.54 8.51
C VAL A 65 4.87 -2.11 8.93
N GLU A 66 4.03 -2.48 7.98
CA GLU A 66 2.73 -3.11 8.22
C GLU A 66 2.68 -4.49 7.55
N VAL A 67 1.90 -5.40 8.13
CA VAL A 67 1.59 -6.69 7.49
C VAL A 67 0.13 -6.64 7.10
N ARG A 68 -0.15 -6.74 5.81
CA ARG A 68 -1.51 -6.77 5.25
C ARG A 68 -1.78 -8.17 4.69
N LEU A 69 -3.03 -8.60 4.79
CA LEU A 69 -3.49 -9.78 4.08
C LEU A 69 -4.12 -9.32 2.77
N GLU A 70 -3.53 -9.70 1.64
CA GLU A 70 -4.08 -9.47 0.30
C GLU A 70 -4.44 -10.83 -0.28
N ASP A 71 -5.72 -11.06 -0.59
CA ASP A 71 -6.25 -12.36 -1.06
C ASP A 71 -5.91 -13.56 -0.13
N GLY A 72 -5.68 -13.31 1.16
CA GLY A 72 -5.29 -14.32 2.15
C GLY A 72 -3.78 -14.57 2.25
N GLU A 73 -2.99 -13.90 1.42
CA GLU A 73 -1.53 -13.92 1.43
C GLU A 73 -0.97 -12.79 2.32
N PRO A 74 -0.03 -13.07 3.24
CA PRO A 74 0.61 -12.04 4.04
C PRO A 74 1.62 -11.24 3.21
N VAL A 75 1.41 -9.92 3.13
CA VAL A 75 2.26 -8.94 2.43
C VAL A 75 2.82 -7.95 3.44
N ILE A 76 4.15 -7.79 3.46
CA ILE A 76 4.83 -6.78 4.30
C ILE A 76 5.00 -5.50 3.49
N VAL A 77 4.46 -4.39 3.98
CA VAL A 77 4.53 -3.08 3.33
C VAL A 77 5.27 -2.11 4.24
N ALA A 78 6.35 -1.52 3.75
CA ALA A 78 7.06 -0.45 4.46
C ALA A 78 6.66 0.90 3.86
N VAL A 79 6.02 1.74 4.66
CA VAL A 79 5.63 3.10 4.29
C VAL A 79 6.65 4.08 4.88
N PRO A 80 7.40 4.86 4.07
CA PRO A 80 8.36 5.83 4.59
C PRO A 80 7.70 6.83 5.54
N ARG A 81 8.32 7.05 6.70
CA ARG A 81 7.89 8.10 7.64
C ARG A 81 8.49 9.42 7.19
N VAL A 82 7.65 10.37 6.77
CA VAL A 82 8.08 11.75 6.58
C VAL A 82 8.15 12.40 7.96
N ARG A 83 9.36 12.72 8.44
CA ARG A 83 9.53 13.57 9.63
C ARG A 83 8.96 14.95 9.33
N VAL A 84 7.97 15.37 10.11
CA VAL A 84 7.56 16.79 10.20
C VAL A 84 8.47 17.40 11.28
N ASP A 85 9.31 18.36 10.93
CA ASP A 85 10.09 19.11 11.93
C ASP A 85 9.10 19.93 12.79
N PRO A 86 9.09 19.77 14.13
CA PRO A 86 8.24 20.59 15.00
C PRO A 86 8.53 22.09 14.88
N ARG A 87 9.64 22.50 14.26
CA ARG A 87 9.99 23.91 14.04
C ARG A 87 9.29 24.56 12.83
N ASP A 88 8.58 23.78 12.01
CA ASP A 88 7.71 24.29 10.94
C ASP A 88 6.27 24.54 11.43
N GLU A 89 5.99 24.38 12.74
CA GLU A 89 4.81 25.00 13.35
C GLU A 89 5.04 26.51 13.43
N ASP A 90 4.69 27.21 12.37
CA ASP A 90 4.62 28.67 12.38
C ASP A 90 3.59 29.11 13.45
N PRO A 91 3.99 29.80 14.53
CA PRO A 91 3.05 30.29 15.54
C PRO A 91 2.09 31.37 14.99
N ALA A 92 2.22 31.78 13.72
CA ALA A 92 1.41 32.82 13.10
C ALA A 92 0.01 32.39 12.63
N ALA A 93 -0.37 31.10 12.70
CA ALA A 93 -1.68 30.64 12.22
C ALA A 93 -2.86 30.90 13.18
N SER A 94 -2.66 31.68 14.26
CA SER A 94 -3.72 32.00 15.24
C SER A 94 -4.26 33.44 15.13
N HIS A 95 -4.34 33.99 13.91
CA HIS A 95 -5.04 35.26 13.65
C HIS A 95 -5.85 35.22 12.36
N LEU A 96 -6.91 34.41 12.35
CA LEU A 96 -8.08 34.73 11.53
C LEU A 96 -9.01 35.58 12.41
N PRO A 97 -9.42 36.80 12.01
CA PRO A 97 -10.49 37.48 12.72
C PRO A 97 -11.77 36.62 12.60
N PRO A 98 -12.64 36.58 13.63
CA PRO A 98 -13.94 35.94 13.48
C PRO A 98 -14.67 36.65 12.34
N THR A 99 -14.88 35.96 11.22
CA THR A 99 -15.78 36.46 10.17
C THR A 99 -17.17 36.49 10.80
N SER A 100 -17.62 37.70 11.15
CA SER A 100 -19.01 37.94 11.53
C SER A 100 -19.88 37.53 10.35
N VAL A 101 -20.62 36.44 10.51
CA VAL A 101 -21.65 36.04 9.58
C VAL A 101 -22.78 37.06 9.75
N LEU A 102 -22.82 38.08 8.91
CA LEU A 102 -24.04 38.87 8.74
C LEU A 102 -25.10 37.92 8.16
N PRO A 103 -26.34 37.92 8.68
CA PRO A 103 -27.41 37.14 8.06
C PRO A 103 -27.64 37.69 6.65
N VAL A 104 -27.31 36.89 5.64
CA VAL A 104 -27.81 37.11 4.28
C VAL A 104 -29.33 37.01 4.36
N MET A 105 -30.01 38.13 4.12
CA MET A 105 -31.41 38.12 3.76
C MET A 105 -31.56 37.32 2.47
N ALA A 106 -32.32 36.23 2.54
CA ALA A 106 -32.76 35.47 1.38
C ALA A 106 -33.50 36.40 0.39
N PRO A 107 -33.23 36.33 -0.93
CA PRO A 107 -34.18 36.87 -1.89
C PRO A 107 -35.47 36.02 -1.87
N PRO A 108 -36.65 36.64 -2.06
CA PRO A 108 -37.90 35.90 -2.07
C PRO A 108 -37.94 34.93 -3.26
N PHE A 109 -38.42 33.73 -2.95
CA PHE A 109 -38.86 32.69 -3.87
C PHE A 109 -39.34 33.24 -5.22
N THR A 110 -38.66 32.84 -6.30
CA THR A 110 -39.28 32.71 -7.62
C THR A 110 -39.24 31.26 -8.01
N THR A 111 -40.43 30.77 -8.33
CA THR A 111 -40.83 29.42 -8.70
C THR A 111 -39.93 28.84 -9.80
N PRO A 112 -39.46 27.57 -9.70
CA PRO A 112 -38.71 26.91 -10.77
C PRO A 112 -39.60 26.63 -11.99
N PRO A 113 -39.14 26.87 -13.24
CA PRO A 113 -39.67 26.11 -14.35
C PRO A 113 -39.12 24.68 -14.24
N ALA A 114 -40.04 23.72 -14.22
CA ALA A 114 -39.75 22.31 -14.31
C ALA A 114 -38.88 22.02 -15.54
N GLN A 115 -37.64 21.56 -15.31
CA GLN A 115 -36.82 20.90 -16.32
C GLN A 115 -36.72 19.42 -15.92
N ALA A 116 -37.24 18.58 -16.79
CA ALA A 116 -37.46 17.16 -16.60
C ALA A 116 -36.18 16.36 -16.31
N ALA A 117 -36.34 15.31 -15.49
CA ALA A 117 -35.64 14.05 -15.69
C ALA A 117 -36.65 13.05 -16.27
N PRO A 118 -36.25 11.99 -17.00
CA PRO A 118 -34.88 11.54 -17.31
C PRO A 118 -34.66 11.22 -18.80
N GLU A 119 -33.43 11.38 -19.31
CA GLU A 119 -32.95 10.52 -20.40
C GLU A 119 -31.52 10.03 -20.06
N PRO A 120 -31.26 8.71 -20.15
CA PRO A 120 -29.92 8.17 -20.02
C PRO A 120 -29.17 8.54 -21.30
N VAL A 121 -28.20 9.43 -21.18
CA VAL A 121 -27.17 9.52 -22.21
C VAL A 121 -26.35 8.24 -22.16
N ASP A 122 -26.65 7.32 -23.08
CA ASP A 122 -25.64 6.39 -23.60
C ASP A 122 -24.56 7.24 -24.28
N GLU A 123 -23.60 7.71 -23.48
CA GLU A 123 -22.33 8.21 -23.96
C GLU A 123 -21.27 7.20 -23.56
N GLU A 124 -21.00 6.33 -24.54
CA GLU A 124 -19.73 5.66 -24.82
C GLU A 124 -18.88 5.33 -23.60
N VAL A 125 -18.76 4.02 -23.34
CA VAL A 125 -17.69 3.39 -22.55
C VAL A 125 -16.42 4.27 -22.56
N GLU A 126 -16.24 5.07 -21.51
CA GLU A 126 -15.00 5.80 -21.26
C GLU A 126 -13.97 4.72 -20.95
N ALA A 127 -13.36 4.19 -22.01
CA ALA A 127 -12.57 2.98 -21.96
C ALA A 127 -11.41 3.17 -20.97
N GLY A 128 -11.57 2.61 -19.77
CA GLY A 128 -10.50 2.40 -18.81
C GLY A 128 -10.35 3.40 -17.66
N VAL A 129 -11.24 4.39 -17.48
CA VAL A 129 -11.12 5.34 -16.35
C VAL A 129 -11.98 4.89 -15.17
N THR A 130 -11.34 4.45 -14.08
CA THR A 130 -12.02 4.11 -12.82
C THR A 130 -12.00 5.31 -11.86
N ARG A 131 -13.17 5.72 -11.36
CA ARG A 131 -13.30 6.82 -10.39
C ARG A 131 -12.97 6.36 -8.96
N PHE A 132 -12.11 7.12 -8.27
CA PHE A 132 -11.75 6.88 -6.86
C PHE A 132 -12.07 8.10 -5.98
N THR A 133 -12.51 7.85 -4.74
CA THR A 133 -12.68 8.90 -3.71
C THR A 133 -11.70 8.66 -2.58
N LEU A 134 -10.84 9.63 -2.27
CA LEU A 134 -9.79 9.52 -1.27
C LEU A 134 -10.04 10.48 -0.10
N ARG A 135 -9.85 10.01 1.14
CA ARG A 135 -9.85 10.85 2.34
C ARG A 135 -8.41 11.03 2.80
N LEU A 136 -7.94 12.27 2.75
CA LEU A 136 -6.56 12.63 3.10
C LEU A 136 -6.54 13.45 4.39
N PRO A 137 -5.54 13.24 5.27
CA PRO A 137 -5.21 14.21 6.30
C PRO A 137 -4.92 15.59 5.69
N GLN A 138 -5.35 16.67 6.35
CA GLN A 138 -5.29 18.03 5.82
C GLN A 138 -3.88 18.46 5.38
N HIS A 139 -2.85 18.09 6.15
CA HIS A 139 -1.46 18.41 5.84
C HIS A 139 -0.99 17.79 4.51
N LEU A 140 -1.50 16.60 4.19
CA LEU A 140 -1.10 15.86 2.99
C LEU A 140 -1.76 16.48 1.76
N LYS A 141 -3.03 16.87 1.86
CA LYS A 141 -3.73 17.64 0.82
C LYS A 141 -2.97 18.93 0.47
N LEU A 142 -2.56 19.71 1.48
CA LEU A 142 -1.83 20.97 1.25
C LEU A 142 -0.51 20.76 0.50
N ARG A 143 0.25 19.71 0.85
CA ARG A 143 1.50 19.37 0.16
C ARG A 143 1.28 18.96 -1.29
N ILE A 144 0.24 18.17 -1.57
CA ILE A 144 -0.15 17.78 -2.94
C ILE A 144 -0.54 19.01 -3.75
N ASP A 145 -1.40 19.87 -3.19
CA ASP A 145 -1.86 21.08 -3.87
C ASP A 145 -0.68 22.02 -4.21
N ALA A 146 0.27 22.19 -3.28
CA ALA A 146 1.49 22.97 -3.50
C ALA A 146 2.41 22.35 -4.57
N ALA A 147 2.62 21.03 -4.54
CA ALA A 147 3.45 20.33 -5.52
C ALA A 147 2.87 20.36 -6.93
N ALA A 148 1.54 20.22 -7.05
CA ALA A 148 0.83 20.34 -8.32
C ALA A 148 0.94 21.76 -8.89
N THR A 149 0.75 22.77 -8.03
CA THR A 149 0.87 24.19 -8.40
C THR A 149 2.30 24.54 -8.85
N GLY A 150 3.32 24.04 -8.15
CA GLY A 150 4.72 24.28 -8.50
C GLY A 150 5.13 23.76 -9.89
N VAL A 151 4.41 22.75 -10.41
CA VAL A 151 4.63 22.17 -11.74
C VAL A 151 3.56 22.62 -12.76
N GLY A 152 2.62 23.49 -12.35
CA GLY A 152 1.55 24.00 -13.21
C GLY A 152 0.54 22.92 -13.66
N LEU A 153 0.35 21.87 -12.87
CA LEU A 153 -0.55 20.77 -13.18
C LEU A 153 -1.79 20.80 -12.28
N SER A 154 -2.89 20.23 -12.78
CA SER A 154 -4.03 19.91 -11.91
C SER A 154 -3.60 18.86 -10.88
N VAL A 155 -4.23 18.88 -9.71
CA VAL A 155 -3.96 17.89 -8.65
C VAL A 155 -4.19 16.47 -9.16
N ASN A 156 -5.25 16.22 -9.94
CA ASN A 156 -5.51 14.90 -10.53
C ASN A 156 -4.37 14.47 -11.46
N SER A 157 -3.97 15.34 -12.40
CA SER A 157 -2.89 15.04 -13.35
C SER A 157 -1.53 14.85 -12.66
N TRP A 158 -1.25 15.63 -11.62
CA TRP A 158 -0.05 15.48 -10.81
C TRP A 158 -0.05 14.16 -10.05
N MET A 159 -1.17 13.76 -9.46
CA MET A 159 -1.30 12.48 -8.75
C MET A 159 -1.17 11.28 -9.68
N VAL A 160 -1.78 11.32 -10.87
CA VAL A 160 -1.63 10.26 -11.89
C VAL A 160 -0.17 10.11 -12.28
N ARG A 161 0.53 11.21 -12.58
CA ARG A 161 1.96 11.19 -12.91
C ARG A 161 2.82 10.68 -11.75
N ALA A 162 2.53 11.09 -10.53
CA ALA A 162 3.24 10.63 -9.35
C ALA A 162 3.07 9.11 -9.15
N ALA A 163 1.87 8.58 -9.38
CA ALA A 163 1.59 7.15 -9.34
C ALA A 163 2.35 6.39 -10.45
N GLU A 164 2.35 6.89 -11.68
CA GLU A 164 3.12 6.30 -12.79
C GLU A 164 4.62 6.23 -12.50
N LEU A 165 5.19 7.30 -11.93
CA LEU A 165 6.61 7.34 -11.53
C LEU A 165 6.91 6.31 -10.43
N ALA A 166 6.07 6.25 -9.39
CA ALA A 166 6.25 5.29 -8.31
C ALA A 166 6.18 3.82 -8.80
N LEU A 167 5.31 3.55 -9.77
CA LEU A 167 5.20 2.22 -10.41
C LEU A 167 6.39 1.92 -11.33
N THR A 168 6.95 2.93 -12.02
CA THR A 168 8.08 2.76 -12.95
C THR A 168 9.41 2.58 -12.20
N ASP A 169 9.60 3.29 -11.09
CA ASP A 169 10.79 3.20 -10.22
C ASP A 169 10.88 1.86 -9.46
N THR A 170 9.84 1.03 -9.52
CA THR A 170 9.85 -0.35 -8.96
C THR A 170 10.64 -1.33 -9.84
N THR A 171 11.19 -0.92 -10.98
CA THR A 171 12.20 -1.72 -11.68
C THR A 171 13.50 -1.77 -10.85
N PRO A 172 13.99 -2.96 -10.45
CA PRO A 172 15.15 -3.08 -9.59
C PRO A 172 16.38 -2.53 -10.34
N ARG A 173 16.71 -1.27 -10.06
CA ARG A 173 18.02 -0.73 -10.36
C ARG A 173 19.00 -1.48 -9.46
N SER A 174 19.54 -2.55 -10.02
CA SER A 174 20.79 -3.17 -9.63
C SER A 174 21.79 -2.07 -9.26
N THR A 175 21.88 -1.76 -7.97
CA THR A 175 22.98 -1.01 -7.37
C THR A 175 24.15 -1.96 -7.23
N GLN A 176 24.61 -2.45 -8.37
CA GLN A 176 25.90 -3.10 -8.48
C GLN A 176 26.98 -2.02 -8.47
N ARG A 177 27.77 -2.03 -7.39
CA ARG A 177 29.10 -1.43 -7.19
C ARG A 177 29.18 0.05 -6.76
N ALA A 178 29.27 0.23 -5.45
CA ALA A 178 30.46 0.81 -4.82
C ALA A 178 30.74 -0.06 -3.58
N GLY A 179 31.62 -1.05 -3.65
CA GLY A 179 33.04 -0.77 -3.42
C GLY A 179 33.32 -0.65 -1.92
N ASN A 180 33.10 -1.71 -1.14
CA ASN A 180 33.83 -1.86 0.12
C ASN A 180 34.12 -3.33 0.43
N ARG A 181 35.23 -3.81 -0.14
CA ARG A 181 35.85 -5.09 0.21
C ARG A 181 36.67 -4.85 1.48
N LEU A 182 36.06 -5.01 2.65
CA LEU A 182 36.83 -5.08 3.90
C LEU A 182 37.22 -6.53 4.16
N THR A 183 38.41 -6.88 3.67
CA THR A 183 39.21 -8.01 4.16
C THR A 183 39.80 -7.64 5.52
N GLY A 184 39.67 -8.50 6.52
CA GLY A 184 40.36 -8.35 7.80
C GLY A 184 40.07 -9.48 8.77
N TRP A 185 40.89 -10.54 8.69
CA TRP A 185 41.06 -11.53 9.75
C TRP A 185 41.87 -10.91 10.90
N ILE A 186 41.61 -11.31 12.16
CA ILE A 186 42.55 -11.53 13.28
C ILE A 186 41.73 -11.82 14.54
N GLY A 187 42.09 -12.90 15.25
CA GLY A 187 41.79 -13.13 16.67
C GLY A 187 40.90 -14.31 16.95
#